data_AF-A0A2T7G633-F1
#
_entry.id   AF-A0A2T7G633-F1
#
_cell.length_a   1.000
_cell.length_b   1.000
_cell.length_c   1.000
_cell.angle_alpha   90.00
_cell.angle_beta   90.00
_cell.angle_gamma   90.00
#
_symmetry.space_group_name_H-M   'P 1'
#
loop_
_entity.id
_entity.type
_entity.pdbx_description
1 polymer ?
#
loop_
_entity_poly.entity_id
_entity_poly.type
_entity_poly.pdbx_seq_one_letter_code
_entity_poly.pdbx_strand_id
1 'polypeptide(L)'
;MPNLKDLKNRIASVKSTRKITKAMQMVAAAKLRRAQDAAEQARPYTERFNAVMGRLAASVGKSDNAPRLLRGTGQDQTHLLIVMTAERGLCGGFNANIAKLAKQDAQKLIAEGKTVKIMTVGKKGRDALRRDYGKYFVHHIDFSDVKRIGYADAQSVATEVLNRFDAGEFDVAKIYFSEFENVVTQIPTAQQIIPADFDAPADEGGAETLYDYEPDETAILADLLPRGVATAIFAALLENGASEQGARMSAMDNATRNAGEMIDKLTIEYNRSRQAVITNELIEIISGAEAL
;
A
#
# COMPACT_ATOMS: atom_id res chain seq x y z
N MET A 1 -20.40 13.21 -40.02
CA MET A 1 -19.24 12.30 -39.95
C MET A 1 -18.26 12.83 -38.91
N PRO A 2 -17.49 11.99 -38.20
CA PRO A 2 -16.40 12.48 -37.37
C PRO A 2 -15.46 13.32 -38.24
N ASN A 3 -15.10 14.52 -37.80
CA ASN A 3 -14.16 15.37 -38.51
C ASN A 3 -12.80 14.64 -38.58
N LEU A 4 -12.18 14.55 -39.76
CA LEU A 4 -10.85 13.94 -39.93
C LEU A 4 -9.82 14.55 -38.98
N LYS A 5 -9.95 15.86 -38.72
CA LYS A 5 -9.12 16.59 -37.76
C LYS A 5 -9.27 16.04 -36.33
N ASP A 6 -10.49 15.70 -35.92
CA ASP A 6 -10.76 15.17 -34.58
C ASP A 6 -10.17 13.77 -34.42
N LEU A 7 -10.34 12.89 -35.42
CA LEU A 7 -9.71 11.56 -35.41
C LEU A 7 -8.19 11.65 -35.35
N LYS A 8 -7.58 12.54 -36.13
CA LYS A 8 -6.13 12.79 -36.11
C LYS A 8 -5.66 13.27 -34.72
N ASN A 9 -6.39 14.20 -34.11
CA ASN A 9 -6.09 14.72 -32.78
C ASN A 9 -6.23 13.64 -31.70
N ARG A 10 -7.27 12.81 -31.77
CA ARG A 10 -7.45 11.66 -30.86
C ARG A 10 -6.30 10.66 -30.98
N ILE A 11 -5.90 10.29 -32.19
CA ILE A 11 -4.75 9.40 -32.42
C ILE A 11 -3.49 9.99 -31.78
N ALA A 12 -3.21 11.28 -31.99
CA ALA A 12 -2.05 11.94 -31.41
C ALA A 12 -2.09 11.95 -29.87
N SER A 13 -3.25 12.22 -29.28
CA SER A 13 -3.45 12.22 -27.83
C SER A 13 -3.24 10.82 -27.22
N VAL A 14 -3.80 9.77 -27.82
CA VAL A 14 -3.61 8.38 -27.34
C VAL A 14 -2.16 7.93 -27.52
N LYS A 15 -1.48 8.33 -28.62
CA LYS A 15 -0.04 8.09 -28.80
C LYS A 15 0.80 8.75 -27.70
N SER A 16 0.47 9.99 -27.31
CA SER A 16 1.13 10.68 -26.20
C SER A 16 0.91 9.94 -24.88
N THR A 17 -0.35 9.58 -24.59
CA THR A 17 -0.73 8.80 -23.41
C THR A 17 0.05 7.50 -23.33
N ARG A 18 0.17 6.75 -24.44
CA ARG A 18 0.96 5.50 -24.52
C ARG A 18 2.44 5.71 -24.18
N LYS A 19 3.05 6.82 -24.62
CA LYS A 19 4.44 7.15 -24.29
C LYS A 19 4.60 7.42 -22.79
N ILE A 20 3.66 8.14 -22.20
CA ILE A 20 3.64 8.46 -20.77
C ILE A 20 3.48 7.18 -19.94
N THR A 21 2.51 6.33 -20.26
CA THR A 21 2.31 5.06 -19.54
C THR A 21 3.52 4.15 -19.67
N LYS A 22 4.16 4.09 -20.84
CA LYS A 22 5.39 3.31 -21.03
C LYS A 22 6.55 3.85 -20.18
N ALA A 23 6.73 5.17 -20.12
CA ALA A 23 7.73 5.79 -19.27
C ALA A 23 7.45 5.52 -17.77
N MET A 24 6.20 5.66 -17.35
CA MET A 24 5.78 5.38 -15.97
C MET A 24 5.97 3.91 -15.59
N GLN A 25 5.73 2.97 -16.51
CA GLN A 25 6.04 1.55 -16.31
C GLN A 25 7.52 1.35 -15.99
N MET A 26 8.43 1.95 -16.77
CA MET A 26 9.88 1.83 -16.55
C MET A 26 10.32 2.49 -15.23
N VAL A 27 9.73 3.64 -14.89
CA VAL A 27 9.99 4.31 -13.60
C VAL A 27 9.52 3.45 -12.44
N ALA A 28 8.33 2.85 -12.54
CA ALA A 28 7.80 1.93 -11.53
C ALA A 28 8.69 0.69 -11.39
N ALA A 29 9.15 0.09 -12.49
CA ALA A 29 10.09 -1.03 -12.47
C ALA A 29 11.39 -0.70 -11.71
N ALA A 30 11.99 0.46 -12.01
CA ALA A 30 13.21 0.90 -11.34
C ALA A 30 12.99 1.20 -9.84
N LYS A 31 11.81 1.70 -9.46
CA LYS A 31 11.47 1.92 -8.04
C LYS A 31 11.14 0.61 -7.32
N LEU A 32 10.47 -0.32 -7.99
CA LEU A 32 10.16 -1.64 -7.46
C LEU A 32 11.44 -2.36 -7.06
N ARG A 33 12.43 -2.42 -7.96
CA ARG A 33 13.72 -3.06 -7.66
C ARG A 33 14.37 -2.49 -6.39
N ARG A 34 14.41 -1.16 -6.27
CA ARG A 34 14.94 -0.51 -5.06
C ARG A 34 14.13 -0.81 -3.79
N ALA A 35 12.81 -0.94 -3.91
CA ALA A 35 11.95 -1.29 -2.79
C ALA A 35 12.14 -2.75 -2.36
N GLN A 36 12.29 -3.66 -3.32
CA GLN A 36 12.65 -5.07 -3.07
C GLN A 36 14.01 -5.17 -2.39
N ASP A 37 15.04 -4.52 -2.93
CA ASP A 37 16.38 -4.51 -2.33
C ASP A 37 16.33 -4.01 -0.87
N ALA A 38 15.51 -3.00 -0.58
CA ALA A 38 15.33 -2.49 0.78
C ALA A 38 14.58 -3.46 1.71
N ALA A 39 13.54 -4.13 1.20
CA ALA A 39 12.79 -5.14 1.95
C ALA A 39 13.67 -6.37 2.25
N GLU A 40 14.44 -6.85 1.27
CA GLU A 40 15.41 -7.94 1.44
C GLU A 40 16.50 -7.59 2.45
N GLN A 41 16.97 -6.34 2.46
CA GLN A 41 17.94 -5.87 3.46
C GLN A 41 17.34 -5.75 4.87
N ALA A 42 16.05 -5.45 5.00
CA ALA A 42 15.36 -5.31 6.29
C ALA A 42 14.94 -6.66 6.90
N ARG A 43 14.78 -7.70 6.08
CA ARG A 43 14.30 -9.02 6.51
C ARG A 43 15.22 -9.69 7.55
N PRO A 44 16.55 -9.79 7.37
CA PRO A 44 17.43 -10.39 8.38
C PRO A 44 17.40 -9.68 9.74
N TYR A 45 17.23 -8.35 9.74
CA TYR A 45 17.08 -7.59 10.98
C TYR A 45 15.76 -7.95 11.67
N THR A 46 14.66 -7.95 10.92
CA THR A 46 13.31 -8.24 11.44
C THR A 46 13.21 -9.67 11.97
N GLU A 47 13.76 -10.66 11.26
CA GLU A 47 13.78 -12.07 11.68
C GLU A 47 14.57 -12.25 12.98
N ARG A 48 15.79 -11.70 13.06
CA ARG A 48 16.61 -11.79 14.28
C ARG A 48 15.98 -11.03 15.45
N PHE A 49 15.42 -9.85 15.18
CA PHE A 49 14.74 -9.05 16.19
C PHE A 49 13.54 -9.81 16.76
N ASN A 50 12.68 -10.36 15.89
CA ASN A 50 11.52 -11.15 16.30
C ASN A 50 11.93 -12.43 17.04
N ALA A 51 13.02 -13.10 16.64
CA ALA A 51 13.52 -14.27 17.34
C ALA A 51 13.97 -13.95 18.77
N VAL A 52 14.70 -12.84 18.98
CA VAL A 52 15.11 -12.39 20.32
C VAL A 52 13.88 -11.97 21.14
N MET A 53 12.96 -11.22 20.55
CA MET A 53 11.72 -10.78 21.21
C MET A 53 10.81 -11.95 21.59
N GLY A 54 10.68 -12.96 20.73
CA GLY A 54 9.89 -14.17 20.99
C GLY A 54 10.46 -14.97 22.16
N ARG A 55 11.79 -15.08 22.26
CA ARG A 55 12.47 -15.74 23.40
C ARG A 55 12.24 -14.97 24.71
N LEU A 56 12.43 -13.66 24.71
CA LEU A 56 12.18 -12.79 25.88
C LEU A 56 10.69 -12.78 26.28
N ALA A 57 9.78 -12.77 25.32
CA ALA A 57 8.35 -12.82 25.60
C ALA A 57 7.93 -14.19 26.18
N ALA A 58 8.55 -15.28 25.73
CA ALA A 58 8.31 -16.62 26.25
C ALA A 58 8.84 -16.79 27.69
N SER A 59 10.00 -16.20 28.02
CA SER A 59 10.61 -16.29 29.36
C SER A 59 9.85 -15.48 30.41
N VAL A 60 9.38 -14.28 30.06
CA VAL A 60 8.61 -13.40 30.96
C VAL A 60 7.16 -13.86 31.14
N GLY A 61 6.62 -14.60 30.15
CA GLY A 61 5.28 -15.19 30.16
C GLY A 61 4.14 -14.17 30.32
N LYS A 62 2.89 -14.65 30.43
CA LYS A 62 1.71 -13.83 30.75
C LYS A 62 1.67 -13.43 32.24
N SER A 63 2.82 -13.13 32.84
CA SER A 63 2.89 -12.67 34.23
C SER A 63 2.25 -11.28 34.36
N ASP A 64 1.75 -10.94 35.56
CA ASP A 64 1.12 -9.63 35.79
C ASP A 64 2.09 -8.45 35.59
N ASN A 65 3.40 -8.71 35.59
CA ASN A 65 4.48 -7.75 35.36
C ASN A 65 4.88 -7.58 33.89
N ALA A 66 4.27 -8.33 32.96
CA ALA A 66 4.58 -8.20 31.54
C ALA A 66 4.23 -6.78 31.03
N PRO A 67 5.08 -6.16 30.18
CA PRO A 67 4.80 -4.84 29.64
C PRO A 67 3.44 -4.75 28.94
N ARG A 68 2.77 -3.61 29.09
CA ARG A 68 1.41 -3.36 28.57
C ARG A 68 1.29 -3.59 27.05
N LEU A 69 2.37 -3.39 26.30
CA LEU A 69 2.42 -3.66 24.86
C LEU A 69 2.30 -5.15 24.50
N LEU A 70 2.67 -6.08 25.39
CA LEU A 70 2.51 -7.53 25.19
C LEU A 70 1.20 -8.06 25.76
N ARG A 71 0.86 -7.66 27.00
CA ARG A 71 -0.36 -8.11 27.67
C ARG A 71 -1.62 -7.51 27.05
N GLY A 72 -1.48 -6.34 26.44
CA GLY A 72 -2.61 -5.47 26.10
C GLY A 72 -3.16 -4.75 27.31
N THR A 73 -4.23 -3.97 27.08
CA THR A 73 -4.92 -3.22 28.13
C THR A 73 -5.82 -4.11 29.00
N GLY A 74 -5.95 -5.40 28.67
CA GLY A 74 -6.93 -6.31 29.27
C GLY A 74 -8.36 -6.09 28.77
N GLN A 75 -8.55 -5.15 27.84
CA GLN A 75 -9.82 -4.86 27.18
C GLN A 75 -9.66 -5.07 25.67
N ASP A 76 -10.78 -5.28 24.98
CA ASP A 76 -10.84 -5.49 23.53
C ASP A 76 -11.99 -4.66 22.93
N GLN A 77 -12.11 -3.41 23.40
CA GLN A 77 -13.27 -2.56 23.13
C GLN A 77 -12.96 -1.49 22.07
N THR A 78 -11.74 -0.94 22.06
CA THR A 78 -11.34 0.13 21.15
C THR A 78 -10.21 -0.31 20.22
N HIS A 79 -10.49 -0.33 18.93
CA HIS A 79 -9.55 -0.77 17.89
C HIS A 79 -9.03 0.41 17.08
N LEU A 80 -7.70 0.53 16.97
CA LEU A 80 -7.03 1.43 16.05
C LEU A 80 -6.68 0.70 14.75
N LEU A 81 -7.24 1.16 13.64
CA LEU A 81 -6.95 0.69 12.30
C LEU A 81 -5.99 1.67 11.62
N ILE A 82 -4.78 1.21 11.34
CA ILE A 82 -3.72 1.99 10.71
C ILE A 82 -3.66 1.60 9.23
N VAL A 83 -4.25 2.43 8.38
CA VAL A 83 -4.41 2.11 6.96
C VAL A 83 -3.30 2.75 6.13
N MET A 84 -2.40 1.91 5.61
CA MET A 84 -1.22 2.33 4.86
C MET A 84 -1.48 2.23 3.36
N THR A 85 -1.45 3.36 2.67
CA THR A 85 -1.76 3.47 1.24
C THR A 85 -0.78 4.39 0.53
N ALA A 86 -0.86 4.46 -0.79
CA ALA A 86 -0.02 5.36 -1.58
C ALA A 86 -0.48 6.81 -1.47
N GLU A 87 0.46 7.73 -1.70
CA GLU A 87 0.14 9.16 -1.89
C GLU A 87 -0.49 9.42 -3.26
N ARG A 88 -0.06 8.66 -4.28
CA ARG A 88 -0.44 8.85 -5.68
C ARG A 88 -1.27 7.69 -6.18
N GLY A 89 -2.13 7.97 -7.15
CA GLY A 89 -2.93 6.96 -7.84
C GLY A 89 -2.15 6.21 -8.92
N LEU A 90 -2.91 5.70 -9.91
CA LEU A 90 -2.39 4.96 -11.08
C LEU A 90 -1.64 3.66 -10.71
N CYS A 91 -1.97 3.05 -9.57
CA CYS A 91 -1.46 1.76 -9.10
C CYS A 91 -2.51 0.66 -9.15
N GLY A 92 -3.39 0.69 -10.16
CA GLY A 92 -4.45 -0.31 -10.32
C GLY A 92 -5.37 -0.38 -9.09
N GLY A 93 -5.62 -1.60 -8.61
CA GLY A 93 -6.48 -1.88 -7.46
C GLY A 93 -5.84 -1.70 -6.09
N PHE A 94 -4.53 -1.42 -6.00
CA PHE A 94 -3.75 -1.43 -4.75
C PHE A 94 -4.42 -0.67 -3.59
N ASN A 95 -4.66 0.64 -3.75
CA ASN A 95 -5.26 1.45 -2.69
C ASN A 95 -6.68 1.00 -2.35
N ALA A 96 -7.45 0.58 -3.36
CA ALA A 96 -8.83 0.17 -3.19
C ALA A 96 -8.93 -1.15 -2.42
N ASN A 97 -8.01 -2.09 -2.67
CA ASN A 97 -7.97 -3.39 -2.00
C ASN A 97 -7.64 -3.24 -0.51
N ILE A 98 -6.62 -2.44 -0.16
CA ILE A 98 -6.26 -2.16 1.23
C ILE A 98 -7.42 -1.45 1.94
N ALA A 99 -7.98 -0.40 1.33
CA ALA A 99 -9.10 0.32 1.92
C ALA A 99 -10.34 -0.57 2.06
N LYS A 100 -10.59 -1.49 1.13
CA LYS A 100 -11.70 -2.45 1.21
C LYS A 100 -11.54 -3.39 2.40
N LEU A 101 -10.35 -3.95 2.62
CA LEU A 101 -10.05 -4.79 3.78
C LEU A 101 -10.28 -4.03 5.09
N ALA A 102 -9.74 -2.80 5.19
CA ALA A 102 -9.93 -1.95 6.36
C ALA A 102 -11.42 -1.60 6.60
N LYS A 103 -12.20 -1.37 5.53
CA LYS A 103 -13.66 -1.14 5.63
C LYS A 103 -14.38 -2.38 6.15
N GLN A 104 -14.05 -3.56 5.64
CA GLN A 104 -14.68 -4.81 6.07
C GLN A 104 -14.43 -5.07 7.55
N ASP A 105 -13.19 -4.89 8.00
CA ASP A 105 -12.84 -5.01 9.43
C ASP A 105 -13.53 -3.94 10.28
N ALA A 106 -13.54 -2.68 9.85
CA ALA A 106 -14.24 -1.61 10.56
C ALA A 106 -15.74 -1.92 10.72
N GLN A 107 -16.40 -2.40 9.65
CA GLN A 107 -17.81 -2.79 9.69
C GLN A 107 -18.06 -3.92 10.67
N LYS A 108 -17.22 -4.95 10.63
CA LYS A 108 -17.31 -6.09 11.54
C LYS A 108 -17.18 -5.63 13.00
N LEU A 109 -16.16 -4.84 13.32
CA LEU A 109 -15.93 -4.34 14.68
C LEU A 109 -17.08 -3.45 15.17
N ILE A 110 -17.60 -2.57 14.32
CA ILE A 110 -18.76 -1.73 14.67
C ILE A 110 -20.01 -2.59 14.91
N ALA A 111 -20.23 -3.63 14.11
CA ALA A 111 -21.36 -4.56 14.28
C ALA A 111 -21.26 -5.37 15.58
N GLU A 112 -20.04 -5.67 16.02
CA GLU A 112 -19.74 -6.30 17.31
C GLU A 112 -19.87 -5.32 18.51
N GLY A 113 -20.26 -4.06 18.27
CA GLY A 113 -20.41 -3.04 19.31
C GLY A 113 -19.10 -2.43 19.78
N LYS A 114 -18.00 -2.61 19.03
CA LYS A 114 -16.68 -2.09 19.34
C LYS A 114 -16.48 -0.67 18.81
N THR A 115 -15.59 0.07 19.47
CA THR A 115 -15.19 1.42 19.05
C THR A 115 -14.07 1.34 18.03
N VAL A 116 -14.24 1.96 16.87
CA VAL A 116 -13.22 2.01 15.82
C VAL A 116 -12.56 3.39 15.78
N LYS A 117 -11.23 3.41 15.69
CA LYS A 117 -10.42 4.59 15.42
C LYS A 117 -9.58 4.31 14.19
N ILE A 118 -9.43 5.31 13.32
CA ILE A 118 -8.69 5.15 12.05
C ILE A 118 -7.56 6.17 11.99
N MET A 119 -6.35 5.65 11.83
CA MET A 119 -5.19 6.43 11.44
C MET A 119 -4.85 6.08 9.99
N THR A 120 -4.51 7.07 9.18
CA THR A 120 -4.13 6.82 7.78
C THR A 120 -2.70 7.26 7.52
N VAL A 121 -1.96 6.42 6.81
CA VAL A 121 -0.64 6.73 6.25
C VAL A 121 -0.82 6.74 4.74
N GLY A 122 -0.62 7.89 4.10
CA GLY A 122 -0.91 8.06 2.68
C GLY A 122 -2.28 8.65 2.36
N LYS A 123 -2.32 9.57 1.40
CA LYS A 123 -3.54 10.31 1.00
C LYS A 123 -4.67 9.41 0.50
N LYS A 124 -4.38 8.34 -0.23
CA LYS A 124 -5.43 7.56 -0.92
C LYS A 124 -6.34 6.78 0.02
N GLY A 125 -5.82 6.29 1.14
CA GLY A 125 -6.61 5.65 2.19
C GLY A 125 -7.51 6.66 2.88
N ARG A 126 -6.99 7.85 3.21
CA ARG A 126 -7.78 8.95 3.76
C ARG A 126 -8.94 9.31 2.84
N ASP A 127 -8.68 9.55 1.55
CA ASP A 127 -9.72 9.90 0.57
C ASP A 127 -10.79 8.78 0.46
N ALA A 128 -10.37 7.52 0.42
CA ALA A 128 -11.26 6.36 0.25
C ALA A 128 -12.16 6.10 1.47
N LEU A 129 -11.70 6.45 2.67
CA LEU A 129 -12.39 6.20 3.93
C LEU A 129 -13.17 7.43 4.44
N ARG A 130 -12.78 8.65 4.04
CA ARG A 130 -13.32 9.90 4.59
C ARG A 130 -14.84 10.03 4.48
N ARG A 131 -15.42 9.59 3.36
CA ARG A 131 -16.87 9.73 3.11
C ARG A 131 -17.71 8.89 4.10
N ASP A 132 -17.31 7.66 4.32
CA ASP A 132 -18.13 6.69 5.08
C ASP A 132 -17.68 6.59 6.56
N TYR A 133 -16.39 6.79 6.83
CA TYR A 133 -15.77 6.60 8.15
C TYR A 133 -15.15 7.88 8.72
N GLY A 134 -15.45 9.06 8.15
CA GLY A 134 -14.89 10.35 8.55
C GLY A 134 -14.90 10.63 10.07
N LYS A 135 -15.97 10.20 10.75
CA LYS A 135 -16.13 10.36 12.21
C LYS A 135 -15.18 9.52 13.08
N TYR A 136 -14.55 8.49 12.51
CA TYR A 136 -13.63 7.60 13.22
C TYR A 136 -12.16 8.00 13.02
N PHE A 137 -11.88 9.03 12.21
CA PHE A 137 -10.50 9.46 11.97
C PHE A 137 -9.90 10.13 13.19
N VAL A 138 -8.71 9.69 13.58
CA VAL A 138 -7.94 10.27 14.70
C VAL A 138 -6.70 11.00 14.22
N HIS A 139 -6.06 10.53 13.14
CA HIS A 139 -4.84 11.15 12.64
C HIS A 139 -4.56 10.79 11.17
N HIS A 140 -3.74 11.60 10.52
CA HIS A 140 -3.24 11.35 9.18
C HIS A 140 -1.77 11.73 9.06
N ILE A 141 -0.97 10.82 8.50
CA ILE A 141 0.46 11.00 8.23
C ILE A 141 0.65 11.11 6.71
N ASP A 142 1.21 12.25 6.29
CA ASP A 142 1.49 12.59 4.90
C ASP A 142 2.96 12.35 4.58
N PHE A 143 3.23 11.47 3.62
CA PHE A 143 4.55 11.13 3.10
C PHE A 143 4.78 11.68 1.69
N SER A 144 4.02 12.69 1.25
CA SER A 144 4.17 13.27 -0.08
C SER A 144 5.57 13.86 -0.35
N ASP A 145 6.20 14.43 0.67
CA ASP A 145 7.56 15.00 0.58
C ASP A 145 8.67 13.97 0.81
N VAL A 146 8.29 12.75 1.25
CA VAL A 146 9.21 11.65 1.51
C VAL A 146 9.53 10.93 0.21
N LYS A 147 10.75 11.15 -0.30
CA LYS A 147 11.21 10.51 -1.55
C LYS A 147 11.51 9.03 -1.39
N ARG A 148 12.02 8.64 -0.22
CA ARG A 148 12.38 7.27 0.14
C ARG A 148 12.04 7.07 1.60
N ILE A 149 11.14 6.13 1.87
CA ILE A 149 10.77 5.75 3.23
C ILE A 149 11.99 5.11 3.89
N GLY A 150 12.40 5.66 5.03
CA GLY A 150 13.43 5.13 5.90
C GLY A 150 12.87 4.72 7.26
N TYR A 151 13.73 4.16 8.10
CA TYR A 151 13.36 3.75 9.45
C TYR A 151 12.87 4.94 10.31
N ALA A 152 13.46 6.13 10.13
CA ALA A 152 13.03 7.34 10.84
C ALA A 152 11.57 7.72 10.56
N ASP A 153 11.08 7.51 9.33
CA ASP A 153 9.68 7.77 8.98
C ASP A 153 8.76 6.76 9.69
N ALA A 154 9.13 5.48 9.67
CA ALA A 154 8.40 4.44 10.40
C ALA A 154 8.41 4.68 11.92
N GLN A 155 9.54 5.13 12.47
CA GLN A 155 9.67 5.49 13.88
C GLN A 155 8.73 6.66 14.24
N SER A 156 8.56 7.65 13.36
CA SER A 156 7.61 8.75 13.60
C SER A 156 6.15 8.24 13.69
N VAL A 157 5.77 7.30 12.81
CA VAL A 157 4.46 6.64 12.84
C VAL A 157 4.31 5.84 14.14
N ALA A 158 5.33 5.07 14.51
CA ALA A 158 5.32 4.25 15.71
C ALA A 158 5.19 5.09 16.99
N THR A 159 5.93 6.18 17.10
CA THR A 159 5.84 7.12 18.23
C THR A 159 4.44 7.67 18.39
N GLU A 160 3.77 8.06 17.30
CA GLU A 160 2.39 8.53 17.34
C GLU A 160 1.41 7.44 17.82
N VAL A 161 1.59 6.19 17.36
CA VAL A 161 0.78 5.05 17.80
C VAL A 161 1.00 4.75 19.28
N LEU A 162 2.26 4.74 19.72
CA LEU A 162 2.64 4.44 21.11
C LEU A 162 2.14 5.51 22.07
N ASN A 163 2.29 6.80 21.75
CA ASN A 163 1.78 7.91 22.56
C ASN A 163 0.26 7.78 22.81
N ARG A 164 -0.49 7.38 21.78
CA ARG A 164 -1.94 7.15 21.88
C ARG A 164 -2.27 5.91 22.70
N PHE A 165 -1.47 4.85 22.58
CA PHE A 165 -1.62 3.66 23.41
C PHE A 165 -1.38 3.96 24.89
N ASP A 166 -0.33 4.70 25.19
CA ASP A 166 0.03 5.12 26.55
C ASP A 166 -1.05 6.03 27.15
N ALA A 167 -1.65 6.91 26.33
CA ALA A 167 -2.82 7.72 26.69
C ALA A 167 -4.12 6.91 26.86
N GLY A 168 -4.12 5.60 26.61
CA GLY A 168 -5.30 4.75 26.72
C GLY A 168 -6.37 5.01 25.65
N GLU A 169 -5.97 5.55 24.50
CA GLU A 169 -6.93 5.86 23.43
C GLU A 169 -7.46 4.62 22.72
N PHE A 170 -6.75 3.49 22.75
CA PHE A 170 -7.16 2.24 22.13
C PHE A 170 -6.55 1.05 22.88
N ASP A 171 -7.13 -0.13 22.64
CA ASP A 171 -6.72 -1.39 23.24
C ASP A 171 -5.90 -2.25 22.28
N VAL A 172 -6.33 -2.27 21.00
CA VAL A 172 -5.75 -3.10 19.95
C VAL A 172 -5.44 -2.23 18.72
N ALA A 173 -4.24 -2.36 18.16
CA ALA A 173 -3.86 -1.72 16.90
C ALA A 173 -3.55 -2.75 15.82
N LYS A 174 -4.15 -2.55 14.64
CA LYS A 174 -3.87 -3.33 13.42
C LYS A 174 -3.38 -2.42 12.31
N ILE A 175 -2.33 -2.86 11.61
CA ILE A 175 -1.85 -2.23 10.38
C ILE A 175 -2.46 -2.93 9.18
N TYR A 176 -2.87 -2.14 8.18
CA TYR A 176 -3.42 -2.60 6.91
C TYR A 176 -2.50 -2.14 5.80
N PHE A 177 -1.88 -3.08 5.13
CA PHE A 177 -0.93 -2.84 4.05
C PHE A 177 -1.10 -3.92 2.98
N SER A 178 -0.29 -3.90 1.94
CA SER A 178 -0.25 -4.97 0.96
C SER A 178 1.09 -5.67 0.97
N GLU A 179 1.07 -6.96 1.25
CA GLU A 179 2.22 -7.85 1.15
C GLU A 179 2.58 -8.06 -0.32
N PHE A 180 3.89 -7.99 -0.60
CA PHE A 180 4.42 -8.16 -1.94
C PHE A 180 4.76 -9.63 -2.18
N GLU A 181 3.94 -10.34 -2.95
CA GLU A 181 4.26 -11.70 -3.39
C GLU A 181 5.05 -11.66 -4.71
N ASN A 182 4.50 -10.97 -5.71
CA ASN A 182 5.16 -10.77 -6.99
C ASN A 182 4.59 -9.51 -7.68
N VAL A 183 5.12 -9.20 -8.87
CA VAL A 183 4.72 -8.03 -9.68
C VAL A 183 3.21 -7.97 -9.97
N VAL A 184 2.56 -9.12 -10.10
CA VAL A 184 1.15 -9.22 -10.48
C VAL A 184 0.25 -9.35 -9.25
N THR A 185 0.75 -9.99 -8.19
CA THR A 185 -0.02 -10.38 -7.01
C THR A 185 0.42 -9.56 -5.81
N GLN A 186 -0.52 -8.75 -5.31
CA GLN A 186 -0.38 -7.95 -4.11
C GLN A 186 -1.53 -8.30 -3.18
N ILE A 187 -1.22 -8.88 -2.03
CA ILE A 187 -2.22 -9.41 -1.10
C ILE A 187 -2.48 -8.34 -0.03
N PRO A 188 -3.69 -7.79 0.09
CA PRO A 188 -4.02 -6.90 1.20
C PRO A 188 -4.04 -7.71 2.49
N THR A 189 -3.25 -7.29 3.47
CA THR A 189 -3.03 -8.00 4.73
C THR A 189 -3.35 -7.09 5.90
N ALA A 190 -3.94 -7.66 6.95
CA ALA A 190 -4.16 -7.01 8.23
C ALA A 190 -3.30 -7.70 9.28
N GLN A 191 -2.39 -6.97 9.91
CA GLN A 191 -1.50 -7.50 10.94
C GLN A 191 -1.73 -6.73 12.24
N GLN A 192 -1.87 -7.45 13.35
CA GLN A 192 -1.91 -6.83 14.67
C GLN A 192 -0.49 -6.48 15.13
N ILE A 193 -0.32 -5.26 15.61
CA ILE A 193 0.97 -4.78 16.17
C ILE A 193 0.90 -4.48 17.67
N ILE A 194 -0.31 -4.26 18.19
CA ILE A 194 -0.58 -4.06 19.61
C ILE A 194 -1.91 -4.78 19.94
N PRO A 195 -1.99 -5.62 20.97
CA PRO A 195 -0.86 -6.19 21.70
C PRO A 195 0.09 -6.91 20.74
N ALA A 196 1.39 -6.74 20.97
CA ALA A 196 2.43 -7.34 20.15
C ALA A 196 2.41 -8.85 20.38
N ASP A 197 2.31 -9.61 19.30
CA ASP A 197 2.40 -11.05 19.32
C ASP A 197 3.68 -11.45 18.61
N PHE A 198 4.58 -12.08 19.35
CA PHE A 198 5.82 -12.62 18.80
C PHE A 198 5.69 -14.13 18.88
N ASP A 199 5.41 -14.77 17.75
CA ASP A 199 5.52 -16.21 17.67
C ASP A 199 6.94 -16.61 18.05
N ALA A 200 7.08 -17.41 19.10
CA ALA A 200 8.35 -18.06 19.39
C ALA A 200 8.66 -18.95 18.18
N PRO A 201 9.83 -18.81 17.53
CA PRO A 201 10.21 -19.74 16.48
C PRO A 201 10.10 -21.17 17.04
N ALA A 202 9.40 -22.04 16.33
CA ALA A 202 9.31 -23.46 16.69
C ALA A 202 10.74 -23.97 16.85
N ASP A 203 11.02 -24.55 18.00
CA ASP A 203 12.35 -24.95 18.42
C ASP A 203 12.85 -26.06 17.48
N GLU A 204 13.52 -25.69 16.38
CA GLU A 204 14.20 -26.63 15.49
C GLU A 204 15.49 -27.13 16.16
N GLY A 205 15.36 -27.83 17.30
CA GLY A 205 16.36 -28.73 17.89
C GLY A 205 17.80 -28.21 18.02
N GLY A 206 18.00 -26.89 18.05
CA GLY A 206 19.31 -26.27 17.95
C GLY A 206 19.62 -25.47 19.20
N ALA A 207 20.48 -26.04 20.06
CA ALA A 207 21.13 -25.44 21.24
C ALA A 207 20.41 -24.20 21.82
N GLU A 208 19.70 -24.38 22.95
CA GLU A 208 19.29 -23.28 23.82
C GLU A 208 20.47 -22.34 24.00
N THR A 209 20.44 -21.22 23.28
CA THR A 209 21.46 -20.20 23.41
C THR A 209 21.14 -19.51 24.72
N LEU A 210 21.83 -19.92 25.78
CA LEU A 210 21.76 -19.29 27.09
C LEU A 210 22.26 -17.85 26.95
N TYR A 211 21.35 -16.90 27.08
CA TYR A 211 21.67 -15.48 27.14
C TYR A 211 21.70 -15.05 28.61
N ASP A 212 22.76 -14.34 28.98
CA ASP A 212 22.76 -13.54 30.20
C ASP A 212 22.12 -12.19 29.86
N TYR A 213 21.03 -11.86 30.54
CA TYR A 213 20.30 -10.61 30.36
C TYR A 213 20.76 -9.58 31.39
N GLU A 214 21.20 -8.42 30.92
CA GLU A 214 21.59 -7.30 31.77
C GLU A 214 20.82 -6.03 31.35
N PRO A 215 20.10 -5.34 32.26
CA PRO A 215 19.99 -5.58 33.70
C PRO A 215 19.00 -6.70 34.10
N ASP A 216 17.84 -6.80 33.44
CA ASP A 216 16.88 -7.90 33.61
C ASP A 216 15.99 -8.02 32.37
N GLU A 217 15.37 -9.18 32.16
CA GLU A 217 14.54 -9.47 30.99
C GLU A 217 13.36 -8.49 30.83
N THR A 218 12.74 -8.06 31.93
CA THR A 218 11.56 -7.19 31.89
C THR A 218 11.95 -5.77 31.47
N ALA A 219 13.07 -5.26 32.00
CA ALA A 219 13.61 -3.96 31.60
C ALA A 219 14.03 -3.93 30.13
N ILE A 220 14.71 -4.98 29.64
CA ILE A 220 15.08 -5.11 28.23
C ILE A 220 13.83 -5.14 27.35
N LEU A 221 12.85 -5.94 27.73
CA LEU A 221 11.60 -6.07 26.98
C LEU A 221 10.83 -4.74 26.92
N ALA A 222 10.80 -3.98 28.01
CA ALA A 222 10.19 -2.66 28.05
C ALA A 222 10.85 -1.65 27.08
N ASP A 223 12.18 -1.69 26.90
CA ASP A 223 12.89 -0.82 25.94
C ASP A 223 12.75 -1.32 24.49
N LEU A 224 12.73 -2.64 24.28
CA LEU A 224 12.72 -3.22 22.94
C LEU A 224 11.32 -3.27 22.32
N LEU A 225 10.24 -3.43 23.10
CA LEU A 225 8.88 -3.50 22.56
C LEU A 225 8.48 -2.29 21.69
N PRO A 226 8.73 -1.03 22.11
CA PRO A 226 8.53 0.13 21.25
C PRO A 226 9.27 0.04 19.91
N ARG A 227 10.50 -0.48 19.92
CA ARG A 227 11.29 -0.70 18.70
C ARG A 227 10.73 -1.84 17.86
N GLY A 228 10.13 -2.86 18.48
CA GLY A 228 9.43 -3.93 17.77
C GLY A 228 8.24 -3.42 16.99
N VAL A 229 7.43 -2.54 17.59
CA VAL A 229 6.32 -1.87 16.89
C VAL A 229 6.84 -1.03 15.71
N ALA A 230 7.90 -0.25 15.91
CA ALA A 230 8.53 0.52 14.83
C ALA A 230 9.08 -0.38 13.71
N THR A 231 9.68 -1.51 14.07
CA THR A 231 10.23 -2.50 13.12
C THR A 231 9.12 -3.14 12.29
N ALA A 232 8.01 -3.54 12.92
CA ALA A 232 6.85 -4.10 12.22
C ALA A 232 6.23 -3.09 11.25
N ILE A 233 6.07 -1.83 11.68
CA ILE A 233 5.60 -0.74 10.81
C ILE A 233 6.58 -0.50 9.66
N PHE A 234 7.89 -0.52 9.91
CA PHE A 234 8.90 -0.31 8.88
C PHE A 234 8.87 -1.43 7.83
N ALA A 235 8.83 -2.69 8.27
CA ALA A 235 8.70 -3.85 7.38
C ALA A 235 7.44 -3.74 6.50
N ALA A 236 6.29 -3.44 7.12
CA ALA A 236 5.04 -3.24 6.40
C ALA A 236 5.12 -2.08 5.40
N LEU A 237 5.74 -0.94 5.74
CA LEU A 237 5.91 0.18 4.81
C LEU A 237 6.80 -0.18 3.61
N LEU A 238 7.85 -0.98 3.82
CA LEU A 238 8.73 -1.44 2.74
C LEU A 238 7.99 -2.39 1.79
N GLU A 239 7.27 -3.38 2.33
CA GLU A 239 6.47 -4.31 1.53
C GLU A 239 5.35 -3.57 0.80
N ASN A 240 4.66 -2.65 1.47
CA ASN A 240 3.62 -1.82 0.86
C ASN A 240 4.19 -0.96 -0.28
N GLY A 241 5.40 -0.43 -0.11
CA GLY A 241 6.11 0.32 -1.14
C GLY A 241 6.47 -0.53 -2.35
N ALA A 242 6.92 -1.78 -2.15
CA ALA A 242 7.16 -2.73 -3.24
C ALA A 242 5.85 -3.09 -3.95
N SER A 243 4.81 -3.45 -3.21
CA SER A 243 3.46 -3.74 -3.72
C SER A 243 2.88 -2.58 -4.53
N GLU A 244 3.04 -1.34 -4.07
CA GLU A 244 2.60 -0.15 -4.79
C GLU A 244 3.26 -0.04 -6.17
N GLN A 245 4.58 -0.24 -6.25
CA GLN A 245 5.30 -0.14 -7.51
C GLN A 245 5.03 -1.33 -8.43
N GLY A 246 4.85 -2.54 -7.87
CA GLY A 246 4.42 -3.72 -8.62
C GLY A 246 3.06 -3.50 -9.29
N ALA A 247 2.07 -3.08 -8.49
CA ALA A 247 0.73 -2.77 -8.97
C ALA A 247 0.72 -1.63 -10.01
N ARG A 248 1.53 -0.58 -9.80
CA ARG A 248 1.70 0.51 -10.77
C ARG A 248 2.35 0.04 -12.06
N MET A 249 3.38 -0.79 -11.98
CA MET A 249 4.04 -1.33 -13.16
C MET A 249 3.05 -2.13 -14.01
N SER A 250 2.28 -3.02 -13.38
CA SER A 250 1.24 -3.82 -14.03
C SER A 250 0.11 -2.96 -14.61
N ALA A 251 -0.36 -1.95 -13.88
CA ALA A 251 -1.38 -1.02 -14.37
C ALA A 251 -0.90 -0.21 -15.59
N MET A 252 0.35 0.25 -15.57
CA MET A 252 0.94 1.01 -16.69
C MET A 252 1.24 0.14 -17.91
N ASP A 253 1.61 -1.13 -17.71
CA ASP A 253 1.74 -2.10 -18.80
C ASP A 253 0.40 -2.30 -19.52
N ASN A 254 -0.65 -2.60 -18.75
CA ASN A 254 -2.01 -2.76 -19.27
C ASN A 254 -2.49 -1.49 -19.99
N ALA A 255 -2.27 -0.32 -19.41
CA ALA A 255 -2.63 0.95 -20.03
C ALA A 255 -1.88 1.19 -21.36
N THR A 256 -0.61 0.78 -21.44
CA THR A 256 0.20 0.91 -22.65
C THR A 256 -0.30 -0.01 -23.76
N ARG A 257 -0.64 -1.27 -23.44
CA ARG A 257 -1.22 -2.24 -24.38
C ARG A 257 -2.59 -1.77 -24.89
N ASN A 258 -3.47 -1.36 -23.96
CA ASN A 258 -4.80 -0.83 -24.29
C ASN A 258 -4.72 0.43 -25.18
N ALA A 259 -3.76 1.32 -24.93
CA ALA A 259 -3.53 2.48 -25.77
C ALA A 259 -3.04 2.08 -27.17
N GLY A 260 -2.24 1.02 -27.30
CA GLY A 260 -1.86 0.42 -28.58
C GLY A 260 -3.06 -0.02 -29.39
N GLU A 261 -3.91 -0.86 -28.81
CA GLU A 261 -5.13 -1.35 -29.46
C GLU A 261 -6.07 -0.20 -29.88
N MET A 262 -6.18 0.84 -29.06
CA MET A 262 -6.99 2.02 -29.37
C MET A 262 -6.42 2.82 -30.54
N ILE A 263 -5.09 2.96 -30.63
CA ILE A 263 -4.43 3.63 -31.77
C ILE A 263 -4.73 2.87 -33.06
N ASP A 264 -4.67 1.55 -33.04
CA ASP A 264 -4.90 0.72 -34.22
C ASP A 264 -6.36 0.87 -34.71
N LYS A 265 -7.33 0.77 -33.79
CA LYS A 265 -8.76 1.00 -34.09
C LYS A 265 -9.01 2.40 -34.67
N LEU A 266 -8.49 3.44 -34.03
CA LEU A 266 -8.65 4.82 -34.50
C LEU A 266 -7.97 5.06 -35.86
N THR A 267 -6.86 4.38 -36.14
CA THR A 267 -6.15 4.49 -37.42
C THR A 267 -6.95 3.88 -38.56
N ILE A 268 -7.59 2.73 -38.32
CA ILE A 268 -8.51 2.11 -39.28
C ILE A 268 -9.70 3.04 -39.57
N GLU A 269 -10.32 3.59 -38.52
CA GLU A 269 -11.44 4.52 -38.63
C GLU A 269 -11.05 5.80 -39.40
N TYR A 270 -9.88 6.37 -39.10
CA TYR A 270 -9.32 7.52 -39.80
C TYR A 270 -9.12 7.25 -41.28
N ASN A 271 -8.49 6.13 -41.64
CA ASN A 271 -8.23 5.80 -43.04
C ASN A 271 -9.52 5.59 -43.82
N ARG A 272 -10.51 4.90 -43.23
CA ARG A 272 -11.83 4.71 -43.84
C ARG A 272 -12.55 6.04 -44.04
N SER A 273 -12.55 6.91 -43.04
CA SER A 273 -13.16 8.24 -43.13
C SER A 273 -12.45 9.12 -44.15
N ARG A 274 -11.12 9.01 -44.26
CA ARG A 274 -10.32 9.77 -45.22
C ARG A 274 -10.64 9.36 -46.64
N GLN A 275 -10.76 8.05 -46.89
CA GLN A 275 -11.18 7.53 -48.19
C GLN A 275 -12.59 8.02 -48.55
N ALA A 276 -13.55 7.97 -47.62
CA ALA A 276 -14.90 8.45 -47.86
C ALA A 276 -14.95 9.96 -48.21
N VAL A 277 -14.16 10.79 -47.51
CA VAL A 277 -14.05 12.22 -47.83
C VAL A 277 -13.46 12.45 -49.22
N ILE A 278 -12.35 11.78 -49.57
CA ILE A 278 -11.74 11.87 -50.91
C ILE A 278 -12.74 11.43 -52.00
N THR A 279 -13.45 10.33 -51.77
CA THR A 279 -14.47 9.85 -52.71
C THR A 279 -15.60 10.86 -52.89
N ASN A 280 -16.09 11.46 -51.81
CA ASN A 280 -17.13 12.50 -51.90
C ASN A 280 -16.63 13.76 -52.61
N GLU A 281 -15.42 14.23 -52.31
CA GLU A 281 -14.80 15.38 -53.00
C GLU A 281 -14.68 15.11 -54.51
N LEU A 282 -14.26 13.90 -54.91
CA LEU A 282 -14.20 13.52 -56.33
C LEU A 282 -15.58 13.47 -56.99
N ILE A 283 -16.59 12.93 -56.30
CA ILE A 283 -17.98 12.90 -56.80
C ILE A 283 -18.49 14.33 -57.00
N GLU A 284 -18.27 15.22 -56.02
CA GLU A 284 -18.68 16.63 -56.11
C GLU A 284 -18.01 17.35 -57.29
N ILE A 285 -16.71 17.11 -57.53
CA ILE A 285 -15.98 17.68 -58.68
C ILE A 285 -16.56 17.19 -60.00
N ILE A 286 -16.80 15.88 -60.13
CA ILE A 286 -17.32 15.28 -61.37
C ILE A 286 -18.74 15.76 -61.64
N SER A 287 -19.63 15.73 -60.65
CA SER A 287 -21.00 16.22 -60.79
C SER A 287 -21.08 17.72 -61.11
N GLY A 288 -20.16 18.52 -60.55
CA GLY A 288 -20.05 19.94 -60.90
C GLY A 288 -19.57 20.17 -62.34
N ALA A 289 -18.65 19.32 -62.83
CA ALA A 289 -18.17 19.39 -64.21
C ALA A 289 -19.22 18.92 -65.23
N GLU A 290 -20.03 17.90 -64.91
CA GLU A 290 -21.11 17.41 -65.78
C GLU A 290 -22.31 18.37 -65.87
N ALA A 291 -22.46 19.29 -64.91
CA ALA A 291 -23.54 20.27 -64.89
C ALA A 291 -23.28 21.52 -65.75
N LEU A 292 -22.08 21.66 -66.34
CA LEU A 292 -21.65 22.72 -67.23
C LEU A 292 -21.72 22.29 -68.70
#